data_AF-A0A9W6IV38-F1
#
_entry.id   AF-A0A9W6IV38-F1
#
_cell.length_a   1.000
_cell.length_b   1.000
_cell.length_c   1.000
_cell.angle_alpha   90.00
_cell.angle_beta   90.00
_cell.angle_gamma   90.00
#
_symmetry.space_group_name_H-M   'P 1'
#
loop_
_entity.id
_entity.type
_entity.pdbx_description
1 polymer ?
#
loop_
_entity_poly.entity_id
_entity_poly.type
_entity_poly.pdbx_seq_one_letter_code
_entity_poly.pdbx_strand_id
1 'polypeptide(L)'
;MSYYLNGKRDFAVFRHGTCVLLEDGLSDDDATAFALKALSDIIHFHPDMSPSPMDDGNILVRYNHPAANVVLDDVAEAHWAEIEAKHLQGLTPSEVIITPEGPNKFDRLGKQALLGRAYMFIDAQAPKIVRIVRHR
;
A
#
# COMPACT_ATOMS: atom_id res chain seq x y z
N MET A 1 -2.50 10.21 -3.94
CA MET A 1 -1.39 10.29 -2.95
C MET A 1 -1.15 11.71 -2.47
N SER A 2 -0.76 12.68 -3.32
CA SER A 2 -0.51 14.08 -2.88
C SER A 2 -1.66 14.69 -2.05
N TYR A 3 -2.92 14.48 -2.47
CA TYR A 3 -4.13 14.85 -1.70
C TYR A 3 -4.10 14.29 -0.26
N TYR A 4 -3.89 12.98 -0.10
CA TYR A 4 -3.83 12.32 1.22
C TYR A 4 -2.62 12.70 2.07
N LEU A 5 -1.59 13.30 1.47
CA LEU A 5 -0.41 13.84 2.17
C LEU A 5 -0.50 15.36 2.38
N ASN A 6 -1.67 15.96 2.10
CA ASN A 6 -1.88 17.41 2.13
C ASN A 6 -0.88 18.21 1.27
N GLY A 7 -0.26 17.57 0.27
CA GLY A 7 0.79 18.18 -0.54
C GLY A 7 2.06 18.56 0.22
N LYS A 8 2.34 17.99 1.41
CA LYS A 8 3.46 18.40 2.29
C LYS A 8 4.68 17.49 2.25
N ARG A 9 4.68 16.45 1.43
CA ARG A 9 5.69 15.40 1.43
C ARG A 9 6.01 14.99 0.01
N ASP A 10 7.28 14.75 -0.23
CA ASP A 10 7.74 14.02 -1.41
C ASP A 10 7.34 12.54 -1.30
N PHE A 11 7.13 11.89 -2.45
CA PHE A 11 6.91 10.45 -2.47
C PHE A 11 7.39 9.83 -3.79
N ALA A 12 7.94 8.62 -3.69
CA ALA A 12 8.21 7.77 -4.84
C ALA A 12 6.97 6.91 -5.15
N VAL A 13 6.68 6.70 -6.43
CA VAL A 13 5.57 5.86 -6.92
C VAL A 13 6.15 4.65 -7.64
N PHE A 14 5.76 3.47 -7.19
CA PHE A 14 6.10 2.20 -7.82
C PHE A 14 5.06 1.80 -8.87
N ARG A 15 5.46 0.88 -9.76
CA ARG A 15 4.69 0.49 -10.93
C ARG A 15 3.27 0.02 -10.60
N HIS A 16 3.07 -0.70 -9.50
CA HIS A 16 1.78 -1.24 -9.10
C HIS A 16 1.04 -0.36 -8.08
N GLY A 17 1.52 0.89 -7.92
CA GLY A 17 0.80 1.93 -7.19
C GLY A 17 1.20 2.07 -5.72
N THR A 18 2.11 1.24 -5.21
CA THR A 18 2.69 1.50 -3.88
C THR A 18 3.49 2.78 -3.92
N CYS A 19 3.27 3.64 -2.93
CA CYS A 19 3.98 4.90 -2.80
C CYS A 19 4.81 4.88 -1.53
N VAL A 20 6.06 5.35 -1.59
CA VAL A 20 6.91 5.54 -0.42
C VAL A 20 7.02 7.03 -0.14
N LEU A 21 6.63 7.45 1.06
CA LEU A 21 6.80 8.80 1.56
C LEU A 21 8.29 9.03 1.83
N LEU A 22 8.82 10.12 1.30
CA LEU A 22 10.25 10.43 1.37
C LEU A 22 10.53 11.47 2.46
N GLU A 23 11.78 11.48 2.92
CA GLU A 23 12.32 12.57 3.71
C GLU A 23 12.51 13.83 2.85
N ASP A 24 12.47 15.00 3.48
CA ASP A 24 12.55 16.26 2.78
C ASP A 24 13.99 16.52 2.30
N GLY A 25 14.14 17.03 1.08
CA GLY A 25 15.44 17.46 0.54
C GLY A 25 16.31 16.34 -0.06
N LEU A 26 15.80 15.11 -0.18
CA LEU A 26 16.54 14.02 -0.84
C LEU A 26 16.71 14.29 -2.34
N SER A 27 17.90 14.01 -2.87
CA SER A 27 18.14 13.95 -4.31
C SER A 27 17.30 12.83 -4.97
N ASP A 28 17.19 12.78 -6.30
CA ASP A 28 16.45 11.70 -6.97
C ASP A 28 17.08 10.32 -6.74
N ASP A 29 18.42 10.27 -6.65
CA ASP A 29 19.17 9.04 -6.38
C ASP A 29 18.97 8.58 -4.93
N ASP A 30 19.06 9.50 -3.95
CA ASP A 30 18.83 9.18 -2.54
C ASP A 30 17.38 8.80 -2.27
N ALA A 31 16.43 9.50 -2.90
CA ALA A 31 15.01 9.17 -2.84
C ALA A 31 14.72 7.76 -3.39
N THR A 32 15.39 7.38 -4.48
CA THR A 32 15.30 6.04 -5.06
C THR A 32 15.84 5.00 -4.09
N ALA A 33 17.06 5.21 -3.56
CA ALA A 33 17.67 4.29 -2.61
C ALA A 33 16.82 4.12 -1.34
N PHE A 34 16.29 5.22 -0.80
CA PHE A 34 15.40 5.22 0.35
C PHE A 34 14.13 4.40 0.08
N ALA A 35 13.46 4.65 -1.05
CA ALA A 35 12.21 3.98 -1.39
C ALA A 35 12.38 2.47 -1.60
N LEU A 36 13.47 2.06 -2.26
CA LEU A 36 13.81 0.64 -2.43
C LEU A 36 14.07 -0.04 -1.08
N LYS A 37 14.83 0.63 -0.20
CA LYS A 37 15.09 0.14 1.15
C LYS A 37 13.80 -0.02 1.96
N ALA A 38 12.92 0.98 1.91
CA ALA A 38 11.65 0.95 2.65
C ALA A 38 10.78 -0.25 2.27
N LEU A 39 10.64 -0.58 0.97
CA LEU A 39 9.89 -1.79 0.55
C LEU A 39 10.57 -3.08 0.97
N SER A 40 11.90 -3.14 0.86
CA SER A 40 12.67 -4.29 1.33
C SER A 40 12.47 -4.50 2.83
N ASP A 41 12.49 -3.45 3.64
CA ASP A 41 12.31 -3.58 5.09
C ASP A 41 10.91 -4.11 5.46
N ILE A 42 9.85 -3.70 4.75
CA ILE A 42 8.48 -4.19 4.96
C ILE A 42 8.40 -5.71 4.83
N ILE A 43 8.96 -6.28 3.77
CA ILE A 43 8.86 -7.72 3.51
C ILE A 43 9.77 -8.56 4.42
N HIS A 44 10.86 -7.98 4.96
CA HIS A 44 11.78 -8.68 5.87
C HIS A 44 11.37 -8.62 7.35
N PHE A 45 10.43 -7.74 7.70
CA PHE A 45 9.98 -7.59 9.09
C PHE A 45 8.69 -8.39 9.36
N HIS A 46 7.55 -7.70 9.30
CA HIS A 46 6.21 -8.27 9.28
C HIS A 46 5.37 -7.25 8.51
N PRO A 47 4.83 -7.59 7.33
CA PRO A 47 4.14 -6.63 6.46
C PRO A 47 2.75 -6.31 7.01
N ASP A 48 2.70 -5.71 8.20
CA ASP A 48 1.49 -5.27 8.86
C ASP A 48 0.87 -4.09 8.13
N MET A 49 -0.45 -3.95 8.22
CA MET A 49 -1.20 -2.94 7.49
C MET A 49 -2.24 -2.26 8.37
N SER A 50 -2.40 -0.97 8.14
CA SER A 50 -3.39 -0.12 8.80
C SER A 50 -4.26 0.56 7.74
N PRO A 51 -5.40 -0.05 7.34
CA PRO A 51 -6.33 0.58 6.43
C PRO A 51 -7.06 1.74 7.11
N SER A 52 -7.35 2.80 6.36
CA SER A 52 -8.16 3.93 6.82
C SER A 52 -9.08 4.38 5.70
N PRO A 53 -10.41 4.46 5.92
CA PRO A 53 -11.31 5.06 4.96
C PRO A 53 -11.01 6.56 4.83
N MET A 54 -11.10 7.06 3.60
CA MET A 54 -10.90 8.48 3.26
C MET A 54 -12.24 9.15 2.95
N ASP A 55 -12.25 10.47 2.88
CA ASP A 55 -13.46 11.28 2.68
C ASP A 55 -14.03 11.22 1.25
N ASP A 56 -13.23 10.75 0.30
CA ASP A 56 -13.60 10.52 -1.09
C ASP A 56 -14.07 9.08 -1.37
N GLY A 57 -14.24 8.26 -0.33
CA GLY A 57 -14.62 6.85 -0.43
C GLY A 57 -13.44 5.90 -0.67
N ASN A 58 -12.28 6.41 -1.07
CA ASN A 58 -11.08 5.60 -1.25
C ASN A 58 -10.53 5.13 0.09
N ILE A 59 -9.62 4.15 0.06
CA ILE A 59 -8.96 3.66 1.27
C ILE A 59 -7.47 3.90 1.17
N LEU A 60 -6.90 4.45 2.23
CA LEU A 60 -5.46 4.56 2.41
C LEU A 60 -4.97 3.37 3.24
N VAL A 61 -4.17 2.50 2.64
CA VAL A 61 -3.54 1.36 3.31
C VAL A 61 -2.10 1.76 3.64
N ARG A 62 -1.79 1.94 4.93
CA ARG A 62 -0.44 2.24 5.41
C ARG A 62 0.25 0.97 5.91
N TYR A 63 1.56 0.92 5.80
CA TYR A 63 2.37 -0.18 6.34
C TYR A 63 3.22 0.29 7.53
N ASN A 64 3.91 -0.64 8.18
CA ASN A 64 4.83 -0.39 9.30
C ASN A 64 6.08 0.45 8.96
N HIS A 65 6.30 0.74 7.68
CA HIS A 65 7.34 1.63 7.14
C HIS A 65 6.68 2.76 6.33
N PRO A 66 7.42 3.80 5.86
CA PRO A 66 6.81 4.95 5.17
C PRO A 66 6.35 4.61 3.75
N ALA A 67 5.51 3.59 3.60
CA ALA A 67 4.86 3.18 2.37
C ALA A 67 3.35 3.12 2.56
N ALA A 68 2.62 3.37 1.48
CA ALA A 68 1.18 3.27 1.46
C ALA A 68 0.66 2.96 0.05
N ASN A 69 -0.53 2.36 -0.01
CA ASN A 69 -1.34 2.26 -1.21
C ASN A 69 -2.62 3.08 -1.03
N VAL A 70 -3.11 3.63 -2.14
CA VAL A 70 -4.49 4.15 -2.22
C VAL A 70 -5.27 3.14 -3.05
N VAL A 71 -6.30 2.56 -2.45
CA VAL A 71 -7.25 1.69 -3.16
C VAL A 71 -8.42 2.56 -3.56
N LEU A 72 -8.61 2.72 -4.87
CA LEU A 72 -9.69 3.52 -5.41
C LEU A 72 -11.01 2.76 -5.29
N ASP A 73 -12.05 3.41 -4.79
CA ASP A 73 -13.35 2.79 -4.53
C ASP A 73 -14.04 2.34 -5.82
N ASP A 74 -14.01 3.18 -6.86
CA ASP A 74 -14.58 2.86 -8.17
C ASP A 74 -13.92 1.63 -8.81
N VAL A 75 -12.59 1.52 -8.72
CA VAL A 75 -11.84 0.35 -9.17
C VAL A 75 -12.18 -0.87 -8.32
N ALA A 76 -12.27 -0.72 -6.99
CA ALA A 76 -12.63 -1.82 -6.11
C ALA A 76 -14.04 -2.34 -6.38
N GLU A 77 -15.01 -1.46 -6.62
CA GLU A 77 -16.39 -1.83 -6.96
C GLU A 77 -16.46 -2.53 -8.32
N ALA A 78 -15.79 -1.98 -9.34
CA ALA A 78 -15.77 -2.58 -10.68
C ALA A 78 -15.20 -4.01 -10.69
N HIS A 79 -14.31 -4.33 -9.75
CA HIS A 79 -13.63 -5.62 -9.63
C HIS A 79 -14.01 -6.42 -8.37
N TRP A 80 -15.13 -6.08 -7.73
CA TRP A 80 -15.47 -6.61 -6.40
C TRP A 80 -15.53 -8.13 -6.33
N ALA A 81 -16.13 -8.78 -7.34
CA ALA A 81 -16.25 -10.23 -7.38
C ALA A 81 -14.88 -10.94 -7.37
N GLU A 82 -13.87 -10.35 -8.02
CA GLU A 82 -12.52 -10.90 -8.02
C GLU A 82 -11.83 -10.70 -6.66
N ILE A 83 -11.98 -9.51 -6.08
CA ILE A 83 -11.45 -9.20 -4.75
C ILE A 83 -12.02 -10.17 -3.73
N GLU A 84 -13.34 -10.39 -3.73
CA GLU A 84 -13.97 -11.33 -2.82
C GLU A 84 -13.45 -12.76 -2.98
N ALA A 85 -13.30 -13.23 -4.22
CA ALA A 85 -12.79 -14.58 -4.51
C ALA A 85 -11.29 -14.76 -4.17
N LYS A 86 -10.49 -13.68 -4.18
CA LYS A 86 -9.02 -13.77 -4.14
C LYS A 86 -8.35 -12.98 -3.01
N HIS A 87 -9.08 -12.27 -2.15
CA HIS A 87 -8.49 -11.38 -1.11
C HIS A 87 -7.45 -12.07 -0.23
N LEU A 88 -7.61 -13.36 0.07
CA LEU A 88 -6.64 -14.13 0.86
C LEU A 88 -5.25 -14.27 0.21
N GLN A 89 -5.11 -13.99 -1.10
CA GLN A 89 -3.81 -13.90 -1.76
C GLN A 89 -2.99 -12.69 -1.29
N GLY A 90 -3.62 -11.72 -0.63
CA GLY A 90 -2.93 -10.63 0.07
C GLY A 90 -2.29 -11.06 1.40
N LEU A 91 -2.37 -12.34 1.78
CA LEU A 91 -1.72 -12.91 2.97
C LEU A 91 -0.44 -13.67 2.63
N THR A 92 0.51 -13.69 3.55
CA THR A 92 1.67 -14.59 3.42
C THR A 92 1.28 -16.02 3.80
N PRO A 93 2.01 -17.06 3.32
CA PRO A 93 1.71 -18.44 3.69
C PRO A 93 1.73 -18.64 5.20
N SER A 94 0.69 -19.26 5.75
CA SER A 94 0.51 -19.52 7.19
C SER A 94 0.22 -18.27 8.06
N GLU A 95 0.01 -17.11 7.45
CA GLU A 95 -0.43 -15.93 8.18
C GLU A 95 -1.88 -16.08 8.68
N VAL A 96 -2.09 -15.72 9.95
CA VAL A 96 -3.40 -15.68 10.57
C VAL A 96 -3.62 -14.28 11.11
N ILE A 97 -4.56 -13.55 10.50
CA ILE A 97 -5.03 -12.25 10.98
C ILE A 97 -6.35 -12.49 11.72
N ILE A 98 -6.39 -12.11 13.00
CA ILE A 98 -7.60 -12.17 13.80
C ILE A 98 -8.42 -10.91 13.55
N THR A 99 -9.65 -11.08 13.08
CA THR A 99 -10.62 -10.00 12.88
C THR A 99 -11.84 -10.20 13.80
N PRO A 100 -12.74 -9.20 13.91
CA PRO A 100 -14.00 -9.37 14.63
C PRO A 100 -14.88 -10.51 14.11
N GLU A 101 -14.77 -10.87 12.82
CA GLU A 101 -15.56 -11.96 12.20
C GLU A 101 -14.92 -13.35 12.36
N GLY A 102 -13.66 -13.39 12.82
CA GLY A 102 -12.88 -14.60 13.02
C GLY A 102 -11.54 -14.58 12.27
N PRO A 103 -10.76 -15.67 12.37
CA PRO A 103 -9.45 -15.76 11.71
C PRO A 103 -9.61 -15.72 10.19
N ASN A 104 -8.86 -14.83 9.53
CA ASN A 104 -8.83 -14.65 8.08
C ASN A 104 -10.21 -14.45 7.44
N LYS A 105 -11.15 -13.86 8.18
CA LYS A 105 -12.44 -13.41 7.66
C LYS A 105 -12.45 -11.90 7.64
N PHE A 106 -12.70 -11.30 6.48
CA PHE A 106 -12.56 -9.87 6.29
C PHE A 106 -13.86 -9.26 5.83
N ASP A 107 -14.21 -8.13 6.43
CA ASP A 107 -15.26 -7.25 5.97
C ASP A 107 -14.85 -6.56 4.66
N ARG A 108 -15.69 -5.65 4.17
CA ARG A 108 -15.42 -4.93 2.92
C ARG A 108 -14.10 -4.16 2.95
N LEU A 109 -13.85 -3.42 4.05
CA LEU A 109 -12.65 -2.62 4.25
C LEU A 109 -11.40 -3.52 4.28
N GLY A 110 -11.45 -4.64 5.00
CA GLY A 110 -10.35 -5.59 5.09
C GLY A 110 -10.02 -6.26 3.75
N LYS A 111 -11.03 -6.62 2.95
CA LYS A 111 -10.83 -7.15 1.60
C LYS A 111 -10.15 -6.13 0.67
N GLN A 112 -10.56 -4.86 0.71
CA GLN A 112 -9.90 -3.77 -0.03
C GLN A 112 -8.47 -3.52 0.47
N ALA A 113 -8.24 -3.60 1.78
CA ALA A 113 -6.92 -3.46 2.37
C ALA A 113 -5.95 -4.55 1.86
N LEU A 114 -6.43 -5.79 1.77
CA LEU A 114 -5.66 -6.92 1.23
C LEU A 114 -5.34 -6.75 -0.26
N LEU A 115 -6.20 -6.09 -1.04
CA LEU A 115 -5.86 -5.71 -2.43
C LEU A 115 -4.68 -4.74 -2.45
N GLY A 116 -4.71 -3.69 -1.61
CA GLY A 116 -3.58 -2.76 -1.48
C GLY A 116 -2.28 -3.47 -1.10
N ARG A 117 -2.36 -4.40 -0.14
CA ARG A 117 -1.22 -5.22 0.31
C ARG A 117 -0.70 -6.15 -0.78
N ALA A 118 -1.58 -6.75 -1.58
CA ALA A 118 -1.17 -7.57 -2.72
C ALA A 118 -0.36 -6.76 -3.74
N TYR A 119 -0.77 -5.52 -4.05
CA TYR A 119 0.02 -4.63 -4.91
C TYR A 119 1.37 -4.28 -4.30
N MET A 120 1.42 -4.01 -2.99
CA MET A 120 2.69 -3.80 -2.28
C MET A 120 3.62 -5.00 -2.39
N PHE A 121 3.12 -6.23 -2.24
CA PHE A 121 3.96 -7.41 -2.43
C PHE A 121 4.49 -7.55 -3.85
N ILE A 122 3.69 -7.22 -4.87
CA ILE A 122 4.15 -7.23 -6.27
C ILE A 122 5.27 -6.20 -6.46
N ASP A 123 5.07 -4.97 -5.96
CA ASP A 123 6.10 -3.92 -6.03
C ASP A 123 7.34 -4.26 -5.20
N ALA A 124 7.22 -4.94 -4.06
CA ALA A 124 8.36 -5.34 -3.24
C ALA A 124 9.18 -6.49 -3.85
N GLN A 125 8.53 -7.43 -4.55
CA GLN A 125 9.20 -8.55 -5.22
C GLN A 125 9.94 -8.14 -6.50
N ALA A 126 9.42 -7.16 -7.22
CA ALA A 126 10.01 -6.65 -8.47
C ALA A 126 10.00 -5.11 -8.48
N PRO A 127 10.79 -4.46 -7.61
CA PRO A 127 10.68 -3.02 -7.39
C PRO A 127 11.06 -2.22 -8.63
N LYS A 128 10.10 -1.41 -9.07
CA LYS A 128 10.28 -0.45 -10.17
C LYS A 128 9.60 0.87 -9.84
N ILE A 129 10.40 1.87 -9.51
CA ILE A 129 9.94 3.26 -9.37
C ILE A 129 9.65 3.82 -10.75
N VAL A 130 8.44 4.35 -10.95
CA VAL A 130 8.00 4.96 -12.22
C VAL A 130 7.99 6.48 -12.16
N ARG A 131 7.96 7.07 -10.96
CA ARG A 131 7.94 8.52 -10.77
C ARG A 131 8.37 8.88 -9.35
N ILE A 132 9.12 9.97 -9.20
CA ILE A 132 9.27 10.69 -7.94
C ILE A 132 8.42 11.95 -8.03
N VAL A 133 7.53 12.17 -7.05
CA VAL A 133 6.67 13.35 -6.98
C VAL A 133 7.21 14.24 -5.88
N ARG A 134 7.54 15.47 -6.26
CA ARG A 134 8.04 16.50 -5.34
C ARG A 134 6.88 17.38 -4.87
N HIS A 135 6.81 17.68 -3.57
CA HIS A 135 5.95 18.72 -3.06
C HIS A 135 6.49 20.09 -3.47
N ARG A 136 5.60 21.06 -3.67
CA ARG A 136 5.94 22.44 -4.05
C ARG A 136 5.49 23.39 -2.97
#